data_AF-A0A1F3PT78-F1
#
_entry.id   AF-A0A1F3PT78-F1
#
_cell.length_a   1.000
_cell.length_b   1.000
_cell.length_c   1.000
_cell.angle_alpha   90.00
_cell.angle_beta   90.00
_cell.angle_gamma   90.00
#
_symmetry.space_group_name_H-M   'P 1'
#
loop_
_entity.id
_entity.type
_entity.pdbx_description
1 polymer ?
#
loop_
_entity_poly.entity_id
_entity_poly.type
_entity_poly.pdbx_seq_one_letter_code
_entity_poly.pdbx_strand_id
1 'polypeptide(L)' 'MSTAELKSHLHKLIVETEDMDILQKVQAYFAVLKTQKTDWWEMISESEKRTVKQGLKELREGKGIPHTEVKKKVAKLLGR' A
#
# COMPACT_ATOMS: atom_id res chain seq x y z
N MET A 1 -10.87 11.59 -22.68
CA MET A 1 -11.53 10.53 -21.91
C MET A 1 -12.67 11.14 -21.12
N SER A 2 -13.91 10.74 -21.39
CA SER A 2 -15.09 11.21 -20.66
C SER A 2 -15.23 10.50 -19.31
N THR A 3 -16.04 11.05 -18.41
CA THR A 3 -16.36 10.40 -17.13
C THR A 3 -17.00 9.02 -17.33
N ALA A 4 -17.79 8.84 -18.40
CA ALA A 4 -18.40 7.56 -18.72
C ALA A 4 -17.34 6.53 -19.16
N GLU A 5 -16.41 6.92 -20.03
CA GLU A 5 -15.30 6.07 -20.49
C GLU A 5 -14.41 5.62 -19.32
N LEU A 6 -14.09 6.54 -18.39
CA LEU A 6 -13.31 6.21 -17.20
C LEU A 6 -14.02 5.18 -16.31
N LYS A 7 -15.33 5.34 -16.08
CA LYS A 7 -16.12 4.40 -15.26
C LYS A 7 -16.14 3.01 -15.89
N SER A 8 -16.37 2.92 -17.19
CA SER A 8 -16.36 1.64 -17.91
C SER A 8 -15.00 0.95 -17.84
N HIS A 9 -13.91 1.71 -17.96
CA HIS A 9 -12.56 1.16 -17.86
C HIS A 9 -12.26 0.61 -16.45
N LEU A 10 -12.58 1.38 -15.40
CA LEU A 10 -12.39 0.93 -14.02
C LEU A 10 -13.25 -0.30 -13.69
N HIS A 11 -14.50 -0.32 -14.14
CA HIS A 11 -15.38 -1.48 -13.97
C HIS A 11 -14.78 -2.73 -14.62
N LYS A 12 -14.26 -2.60 -15.85
CA LYS A 12 -13.59 -3.71 -16.55
C LYS A 12 -12.40 -4.25 -15.75
N LEU A 13 -11.52 -3.39 -15.27
CA LEU A 13 -10.36 -3.80 -14.46
C LEU A 13 -10.77 -4.56 -13.19
N ILE A 14 -11.85 -4.12 -12.52
CA ILE A 14 -12.37 -4.79 -11.31
C ILE A 14 -12.93 -6.18 -11.67
N VAL A 15 -13.71 -6.29 -12.75
CA VAL A 15 -14.31 -7.57 -13.18
C VAL A 15 -13.26 -8.58 -13.62
N GLU A 16 -12.18 -8.13 -14.26
CA GLU A 16 -11.09 -9.00 -14.74
C GLU A 16 -10.10 -9.41 -13.64
N THR A 17 -10.18 -8.81 -12.44
CA THR A 17 -9.29 -9.14 -11.32
C THR A 17 -9.89 -10.24 -10.46
N GLU A 18 -9.26 -11.40 -10.42
CA GLU A 18 -9.65 -12.52 -9.53
C GLU A 18 -8.93 -12.49 -8.17
N ASP A 19 -7.84 -11.73 -8.06
CA ASP A 19 -7.07 -11.62 -6.82
C ASP A 19 -7.83 -10.81 -5.76
N MET A 20 -8.28 -11.52 -4.72
CA MET A 20 -9.04 -10.96 -3.61
C MET A 20 -8.27 -9.86 -2.86
N ASP A 21 -6.95 -9.97 -2.73
CA ASP A 21 -6.13 -8.98 -2.02
C ASP A 21 -6.10 -7.65 -2.80
N ILE A 22 -5.97 -7.73 -4.13
CA ILE A 22 -6.04 -6.55 -5.00
C ILE A 22 -7.41 -5.89 -4.91
N LEU A 23 -8.50 -6.68 -4.99
CA LEU A 23 -9.87 -6.16 -4.89
C LEU A 23 -10.14 -5.47 -3.54
N GLN A 24 -9.68 -6.06 -2.43
CA GLN A 24 -9.79 -5.48 -1.10
C GLN A 24 -9.06 -4.14 -1.00
N LYS A 25 -7.85 -4.04 -1.56
CA LYS A 25 -7.08 -2.78 -1.58
C LYS A 25 -7.76 -1.69 -2.39
N VAL A 26 -8.32 -2.03 -3.55
CA VAL A 26 -9.08 -1.07 -4.38
C VAL A 26 -10.33 -0.59 -3.64
N GLN A 27 -11.08 -1.51 -3.01
CA GLN A 27 -12.26 -1.18 -2.21
C GLN A 27 -11.92 -0.23 -1.05
N ALA A 28 -10.87 -0.55 -0.28
CA ALA A 28 -10.36 0.27 0.80
C ALA A 28 -10.01 1.68 0.30
N TYR A 29 -9.23 1.79 -0.77
CA TYR A 29 -8.81 3.09 -1.32
C TYR A 29 -10.02 3.95 -1.73
N PHE A 30 -11.01 3.37 -2.43
CA PHE A 30 -12.24 4.07 -2.76
C PHE A 30 -13.05 4.49 -1.52
N ALA A 31 -13.04 3.69 -0.47
CA ALA A 31 -13.66 4.04 0.80
C ALA A 31 -12.97 5.26 1.44
N VAL A 32 -11.63 5.33 1.49
CA VAL A 32 -10.89 6.53 1.99
C VAL A 32 -11.31 7.77 1.21
N LEU A 33 -11.28 7.70 -0.13
CA LEU A 33 -11.56 8.85 -0.97
C LEU A 33 -13.00 9.38 -0.79
N LYS A 34 -13.96 8.49 -0.54
CA LYS A 34 -15.37 8.87 -0.31
C LYS A 34 -15.66 9.29 1.12
N THR A 35 -14.96 8.70 2.08
CA THR A 35 -15.15 8.99 3.50
C THR A 35 -13.98 9.83 3.97
N GLN A 36 -14.15 11.16 4.02
CA GLN A 36 -13.17 12.09 4.60
C GLN A 36 -12.85 11.81 6.10
N LYS A 37 -13.37 10.73 6.70
CA LYS A 37 -13.31 10.40 8.12
C LYS A 37 -12.88 8.97 8.46
N THR A 38 -12.65 8.08 7.49
CA THR A 38 -12.24 6.71 7.82
C THR A 38 -10.73 6.62 7.87
N ASP A 39 -10.20 6.31 9.05
CA ASP A 39 -8.76 6.09 9.27
C ASP A 39 -8.31 4.92 8.38
N TRP A 40 -7.26 5.14 7.59
CA TRP A 40 -6.67 4.11 6.74
C TRP A 40 -6.20 2.89 7.55
N TRP A 41 -5.93 3.10 8.85
CA TRP A 41 -5.59 2.02 9.77
C TRP A 41 -6.66 0.93 9.83
N GLU A 42 -7.93 1.28 9.70
CA GLU A 42 -9.04 0.32 9.71
C GLU A 42 -9.24 -0.40 8.38
N MET A 43 -8.47 -0.03 7.35
CA MET A 43 -8.62 -0.57 6.00
C MET A 43 -7.57 -1.61 5.62
N ILE A 44 -6.51 -1.76 6.42
CA ILE A 44 -5.48 -2.76 6.21
C ILE A 44 -5.80 -4.03 7.01
N SER A 45 -5.38 -5.18 6.48
CA SER A 45 -5.58 -6.48 7.11
C SER A 45 -4.86 -6.59 8.46
N GLU A 46 -5.29 -7.52 9.31
CA GLU A 46 -4.61 -7.77 10.59
C GLU A 46 -3.17 -8.25 10.41
N SER A 47 -2.84 -8.94 9.31
CA SER A 47 -1.45 -9.27 8.96
C SER A 47 -0.62 -8.03 8.66
N GLU A 48 -1.15 -7.08 7.90
CA GLU A 48 -0.46 -5.82 7.60
C GLU A 48 -0.29 -4.98 8.87
N LYS A 49 -1.33 -4.88 9.70
CA LYS A 49 -1.25 -4.22 11.02
C LYS A 49 -0.16 -4.84 11.89
N ARG A 50 -0.04 -6.17 11.92
CA ARG A 50 1.03 -6.88 12.65
C ARG A 50 2.42 -6.52 12.11
N THR A 51 2.59 -6.51 10.79
CA THR A 51 3.86 -6.13 10.15
C THR A 51 4.26 -4.69 10.50
N VAL A 52 3.31 -3.74 10.47
CA VAL A 52 3.57 -2.35 10.86
C VAL A 52 3.98 -2.25 12.34
N LYS A 53 3.26 -2.92 13.24
CA LYS A 53 3.58 -2.95 14.68
C LYS A 53 4.98 -3.55 14.92
N GLN A 54 5.35 -4.59 14.18
CA GLN A 54 6.67 -5.20 14.25
C GLN A 54 7.77 -4.22 13.82
N GLY A 55 7.61 -3.53 12.68
CA GLY A 55 8.57 -2.51 12.23
C GLY A 55 8.74 -1.36 13.23
N LEU A 56 7.66 -0.91 13.87
CA LEU A 56 7.73 0.10 14.93
C LEU A 56 8.50 -0.40 16.17
N LYS A 57 8.31 -1.68 16.55
CA LYS A 57 9.07 -2.31 17.64
C LYS A 57 10.56 -2.38 17.31
N GLU A 58 10.90 -2.86 16.13
CA GLU A 58 12.29 -2.96 15.65
C GLU A 58 12.99 -1.60 15.62
N LEU A 59 12.28 -0.55 15.20
CA LEU A 59 12.80 0.82 15.20
C LEU A 59 13.12 1.31 16.63
N ARG A 60 12.23 1.05 17.60
CA ARG A 60 12.47 1.39 19.01
C ARG A 60 13.62 0.61 19.63
N GLU A 61 13.83 -0.63 19.17
CA GLU A 61 14.96 -1.48 19.56
C GLU A 61 16.27 -1.10 18.86
N GLY A 62 16.29 -0.04 18.04
CA GLY A 62 17.48 0.41 17.33
C GLY A 62 17.90 -0.48 16.16
N LYS A 63 17.02 -1.38 15.70
CA LYS A 63 17.26 -2.29 14.56
C LYS A 63 17.05 -1.63 13.19
N GLY A 64 16.82 -0.31 13.17
CA GLY A 64 16.74 0.45 11.94
C GLY A 64 18.07 0.49 11.19
N ILE A 65 18.02 0.61 9.88
CA ILE A 65 19.21 0.80 9.03
C ILE A 65 19.33 2.29 8.71
N PRO A 66 20.50 2.93 8.95
CA PRO A 66 20.71 4.32 8.58
C PRO A 66 20.51 4.56 7.08
N HIS A 67 19.93 5.71 6.72
CA HIS A 67 19.66 6.10 5.33
C HIS A 67 20.90 6.03 4.43
N THR A 68 22.06 6.38 4.97
CA THR A 68 23.35 6.32 4.26
C THR A 68 23.72 4.90 3.86
N GLU A 69 23.51 3.92 4.74
CA GLU A 69 23.78 2.50 4.47
C GLU A 69 22.79 1.93 3.45
N VAL A 70 21.52 2.34 3.53
CA VAL A 70 20.51 1.99 2.50
C VAL A 70 20.93 2.53 1.12
N LYS A 71 21.33 3.81 1.04
CA LYS A 71 21.80 4.41 -0.22
C LYS A 71 23.00 3.67 -0.81
N LYS A 72 24.00 3.32 0.00
CA LYS A 72 25.16 2.54 -0.46
C LYS A 72 24.74 1.19 -1.03
N LYS A 73 23.85 0.47 -0.35
CA LYS A 73 23.35 -0.83 -0.82
C LYS A 73 22.60 -0.72 -2.15
N VAL A 74 21.76 0.31 -2.29
CA VAL A 74 21.02 0.56 -3.53
C VAL A 74 21.96 0.97 -4.67
N ALA A 75 22.94 1.85 -4.43
CA ALA A 75 23.94 2.21 -5.44
C ALA A 75 24.69 0.99 -5.98
N LYS A 76 25.13 0.10 -5.07
CA LYS A 76 25.78 -1.17 -5.42
C LYS A 76 24.88 -2.06 -6.30
N LEU A 77 23.59 -2.17 -5.97
CA LEU A 77 22.63 -2.96 -6.78
C LEU A 77 22.41 -2.36 -8.17
N LEU A 78 22.50 -1.04 -8.28
CA LEU A 78 22.34 -0.30 -9.54
C LEU A 78 23.64 -0.14 -10.34
N GLY A 79 24.77 -0.69 -9.85
CA GLY A 79 26.07 -0.60 -10.50
C GLY A 79 26.63 0.82 -10.59
N ARG A 80 26.31 1.68 -9.61
CA ARG A 80 26.75 3.08 -9.52
C ARG A 80 27.69 3.30 -8.35
#